data_AF-A0A3Q0SZF0-F1
#
_entry.id   AF-A0A3Q0SZF0-F1
#
_cell.length_a   1.000
_cell.length_b   1.000
_cell.length_c   1.000
_cell.angle_alpha   90.00
_cell.angle_beta   90.00
_cell.angle_gamma   90.00
#
_symmetry.space_group_name_H-M   'P 1'
#
loop_
_entity.id
_entity.type
_entity.pdbx_description
1 polymer ?
#
loop_
_entity_poly.entity_id
_entity_poly.type
_entity_poly.pdbx_seq_one_letter_code
_entity_poly.pdbx_strand_id
1 'polypeptide(L)'
;GENKTQYKKTDTKSYVILSALPTCLLCVCLSGSVYCEDVSPDMSAVPTLPKETAYLYARFNKITKIRNQDFADTATLRRIDLSGNLIAEIEDGAFSKLPNLEELTLAENRLTKLPMLPPKLVAFNANFNRLKTQGVKANAFKKLTRLAYLYLGNNELTAVPHLPESLHVVHLHNNKISTITDETFCKGNTSHYIRASMYEVRLDGNPLKLSQHPNSFICLQSLPVGWYK
;
A
#
# COMPACT_ATOMS: atom_id res chain seq x y z
N GLY A 1 43.47 9.85 -54.82
CA GLY A 1 42.32 9.66 -55.72
C GLY A 1 41.53 8.47 -55.24
N GLU A 2 40.23 8.70 -55.05
CA GLU A 2 39.12 7.74 -55.20
C GLU A 2 39.11 6.48 -54.30
N ASN A 3 38.23 6.46 -53.28
CA ASN A 3 36.83 5.97 -53.29
C ASN A 3 36.69 4.43 -53.28
N LYS A 4 36.19 3.91 -52.15
CA LYS A 4 35.05 2.95 -52.05
C LYS A 4 34.61 2.89 -50.57
N THR A 5 33.48 3.51 -50.16
CA THR A 5 32.15 2.88 -49.97
C THR A 5 32.21 1.49 -49.30
N GLN A 6 31.40 1.10 -48.32
CA GLN A 6 30.19 1.61 -47.68
C GLN A 6 29.88 0.58 -46.57
N TYR A 7 29.48 0.97 -45.36
CA TYR A 7 28.44 0.26 -44.62
C TYR A 7 27.75 1.23 -43.65
N LYS A 8 26.50 1.53 -44.01
CA LYS A 8 25.49 2.25 -43.23
C LYS A 8 25.19 1.50 -41.92
N LYS A 9 24.88 2.25 -40.87
CA LYS A 9 23.54 2.20 -40.23
C LYS A 9 23.36 3.37 -39.26
N THR A 10 22.69 4.39 -39.76
CA THR A 10 21.82 5.27 -38.97
C THR A 10 20.71 4.43 -38.35
N ASP A 11 20.68 4.38 -37.01
CA ASP A 11 19.51 4.02 -36.21
C ASP A 11 19.70 4.58 -34.80
N THR A 12 19.75 5.90 -34.69
CA THR A 12 19.50 6.60 -33.42
C THR A 12 18.00 6.51 -33.14
N LYS A 13 17.56 5.35 -32.63
CA LYS A 13 16.21 5.16 -32.11
C LYS A 13 15.94 6.22 -31.06
N SER A 14 14.91 7.01 -31.33
CA SER A 14 14.27 8.01 -30.48
C SER A 14 13.78 7.40 -29.16
N TYR A 15 14.69 7.12 -28.25
CA TYR A 15 14.39 7.12 -26.82
C TYR A 15 14.51 8.57 -26.36
N VAL A 16 13.47 9.37 -26.64
CA VAL A 16 13.29 10.61 -25.90
C VAL A 16 13.21 10.20 -24.44
N ILE A 17 14.10 10.78 -23.63
CA ILE A 17 14.19 10.54 -22.19
C ILE A 17 12.84 10.97 -21.57
N LEU A 18 11.92 10.01 -21.41
CA LEU A 18 10.58 10.22 -20.86
C LEU A 18 10.61 10.77 -19.43
N SER A 19 11.72 10.62 -18.72
CA SER A 19 11.94 11.20 -17.39
C SER A 19 12.18 12.72 -17.41
N ALA A 20 12.16 13.38 -18.58
CA ALA A 20 12.38 14.82 -18.73
C ALA A 20 11.14 15.59 -19.20
N LEU A 21 10.02 14.91 -19.51
CA LEU A 21 8.78 15.60 -19.86
C LEU A 21 8.08 16.11 -18.60
N PRO A 22 7.52 17.34 -18.61
CA PRO A 22 6.72 17.83 -17.49
C PRO A 22 5.58 16.85 -17.19
N THR A 23 5.39 16.48 -15.93
CA THR A 23 4.35 15.53 -15.49
C THR A 23 2.97 15.86 -16.05
N CYS A 24 2.62 17.15 -16.13
CA CYS A 24 1.33 17.61 -16.63
C CYS A 24 1.16 17.56 -18.16
N LEU A 25 2.17 17.10 -18.90
CA LEU A 25 2.05 16.77 -20.32
C LEU A 25 1.63 15.31 -20.53
N LEU A 26 2.02 14.42 -19.61
CA LEU A 26 1.67 13.00 -19.61
C LEU A 26 0.41 12.71 -18.80
N CYS A 27 0.15 13.55 -17.80
CA CYS A 27 -0.92 13.42 -16.83
C CYS A 27 -1.79 14.68 -16.81
N VAL A 28 -3.00 14.58 -16.25
CA VAL A 28 -3.85 15.74 -16.01
C VAL A 28 -3.54 16.33 -14.64
N CYS A 29 -3.14 17.60 -14.60
CA CYS A 29 -2.91 18.35 -13.37
C CYS A 29 -4.04 19.34 -13.13
N LEU A 30 -4.77 19.20 -12.02
CA LEU A 30 -5.88 20.08 -11.66
C LEU A 30 -5.87 20.38 -10.16
N SER A 31 -5.74 21.66 -9.79
CA SER A 31 -5.95 22.14 -8.42
C SER A 31 -5.20 21.33 -7.34
N GLY A 32 -3.90 21.09 -7.55
CA GLY A 32 -3.07 20.30 -6.62
C GLY A 32 -3.27 18.79 -6.70
N SER A 33 -4.03 18.30 -7.69
CA SER A 33 -4.19 16.88 -7.99
C SER A 33 -3.50 16.52 -9.31
N VAL A 34 -2.87 15.36 -9.36
CA VAL A 34 -2.21 14.80 -10.54
C VAL A 34 -2.85 13.45 -10.86
N TYR A 35 -3.43 13.34 -12.05
CA TYR A 35 -4.11 12.16 -12.56
C TYR A 35 -3.31 11.56 -13.73
N CYS A 36 -2.64 10.45 -13.46
CA CYS A 36 -1.83 9.66 -14.38
C CYS A 36 -2.44 8.25 -14.54
N GLU A 37 -3.74 8.14 -14.79
CA GLU A 37 -4.38 6.84 -14.96
C GLU A 37 -4.14 6.31 -16.38
N ASP A 38 -3.64 5.06 -16.50
CA ASP A 38 -3.48 4.33 -17.77
C ASP A 38 -2.86 5.19 -18.90
N VAL A 39 -1.72 5.85 -18.60
CA VAL A 39 -1.11 6.80 -19.54
C VAL A 39 -0.41 6.06 -20.68
N SER A 40 -0.43 6.66 -21.88
CA SER A 40 0.26 6.14 -23.07
C SER A 40 1.37 7.11 -23.51
N PRO A 41 2.65 6.69 -23.54
CA PRO A 41 3.17 5.34 -23.26
C PRO A 41 3.13 4.99 -21.75
N ASP A 42 3.12 3.70 -21.44
CA ASP A 42 3.01 3.21 -20.07
C ASP A 42 4.07 3.81 -19.14
N MET A 43 3.64 4.25 -17.98
CA MET A 43 4.52 4.80 -16.96
C MET A 43 5.19 3.69 -16.14
N SER A 44 6.53 3.63 -16.15
CA SER A 44 7.32 2.60 -15.44
C SER A 44 7.97 3.06 -14.14
N ALA A 45 7.87 4.36 -13.84
CA ALA A 45 8.37 5.01 -12.62
C ALA A 45 7.47 6.19 -12.26
N VAL A 46 7.48 6.62 -10.99
CA VAL A 46 6.78 7.84 -10.56
C VAL A 46 7.44 9.05 -11.25
N PRO A 47 6.67 9.95 -11.89
CA PRO A 47 7.21 11.12 -12.58
C PRO A 47 7.48 12.25 -11.57
N THR A 48 8.28 13.25 -11.94
CA THR A 48 8.58 14.39 -11.07
C THR A 48 7.33 15.24 -10.83
N LEU A 49 6.76 15.13 -9.63
CA LEU A 49 5.50 15.80 -9.31
C LEU A 49 5.69 17.32 -9.07
N PRO A 50 4.71 18.16 -9.41
CA PRO A 50 4.65 19.54 -8.93
C PRO A 50 4.72 19.59 -7.39
N LYS A 51 5.44 20.57 -6.82
CA LYS A 51 5.70 20.65 -5.37
C LYS A 51 4.41 20.83 -4.54
N GLU A 52 3.40 21.42 -5.15
CA GLU A 52 2.10 21.72 -4.55
C GLU A 52 1.12 20.54 -4.66
N THR A 53 1.56 19.39 -5.18
CA THR A 53 0.71 18.19 -5.36
C THR A 53 0.24 17.66 -4.00
N ALA A 54 -1.05 17.75 -3.74
CA ALA A 54 -1.73 17.17 -2.58
C ALA A 54 -2.30 15.77 -2.86
N TYR A 55 -2.67 15.47 -4.11
CA TYR A 55 -3.28 14.21 -4.49
C TYR A 55 -2.62 13.62 -5.73
N LEU A 56 -2.16 12.37 -5.65
CA LEU A 56 -1.64 11.62 -6.79
C LEU A 56 -2.52 10.41 -7.05
N TYR A 57 -3.00 10.28 -8.29
CA TYR A 57 -3.70 9.10 -8.81
C TYR A 57 -2.91 8.57 -10.01
N ALA A 58 -2.17 7.48 -9.82
CA ALA A 58 -1.28 6.89 -10.82
C ALA A 58 -1.59 5.40 -11.03
N ARG A 59 -2.87 5.10 -11.23
CA ARG A 59 -3.41 3.74 -11.31
C ARG A 59 -3.17 3.09 -12.66
N PHE A 60 -3.15 1.76 -12.67
CA PHE A 60 -3.12 0.95 -13.89
C PHE A 60 -1.94 1.29 -14.83
N ASN A 61 -0.75 1.46 -14.26
CA ASN A 61 0.49 1.68 -15.00
C ASN A 61 1.45 0.49 -14.81
N LYS A 62 2.70 0.66 -15.21
CA LYS A 62 3.76 -0.36 -15.14
C LYS A 62 4.86 0.01 -14.14
N ILE A 63 4.53 0.77 -13.10
CA ILE A 63 5.51 1.16 -12.07
C ILE A 63 5.98 -0.07 -11.32
N THR A 64 7.29 -0.27 -11.24
CA THR A 64 7.89 -1.48 -10.64
C THR A 64 8.58 -1.23 -9.29
N LYS A 65 9.01 0.00 -9.06
CA LYS A 65 9.79 0.38 -7.88
C LYS A 65 9.45 1.80 -7.43
N ILE A 66 9.42 2.00 -6.12
CA ILE A 66 9.31 3.32 -5.48
C ILE A 66 10.60 3.62 -4.73
N ARG A 67 11.20 4.77 -5.02
CA ARG A 67 12.47 5.23 -4.46
C ARG A 67 12.29 6.37 -3.48
N ASN A 68 13.29 6.60 -2.65
CA ASN A 68 13.29 7.70 -1.67
C ASN A 68 13.17 9.10 -2.29
N GLN A 69 13.60 9.25 -3.55
CA GLN A 69 13.55 10.51 -4.29
C GLN A 69 12.20 10.81 -4.95
N ASP A 70 11.35 9.79 -5.17
CA ASP A 70 10.13 9.91 -5.98
C ASP A 70 9.11 10.89 -5.38
N PHE A 71 9.13 11.05 -4.05
CA PHE A 71 8.25 11.95 -3.30
C PHE A 71 9.01 12.94 -2.41
N ALA A 72 10.31 13.12 -2.62
CA ALA A 72 11.17 13.88 -1.70
C ALA A 72 10.78 15.37 -1.59
N ASP A 73 10.27 15.96 -2.68
CA ASP A 73 9.97 17.38 -2.78
C ASP A 73 8.46 17.71 -2.68
N THR A 74 7.61 16.71 -2.40
CA THR A 74 6.15 16.83 -2.33
C THR A 74 5.61 16.58 -0.93
N ALA A 75 6.08 17.34 0.04
CA ALA A 75 5.65 17.24 1.46
C ALA A 75 4.17 17.61 1.69
N THR A 76 3.51 18.16 0.67
CA THR A 76 2.09 18.55 0.61
C THR A 76 1.15 17.37 0.35
N LEU A 77 1.67 16.21 -0.09
CA LEU A 77 0.88 15.03 -0.40
C LEU A 77 0.04 14.58 0.81
N ARG A 78 -1.25 14.38 0.55
CA ARG A 78 -2.26 13.85 1.49
C ARG A 78 -2.79 12.49 1.06
N ARG A 79 -2.89 12.23 -0.25
CA ARG A 79 -3.31 10.94 -0.80
C ARG A 79 -2.41 10.50 -1.95
N ILE A 80 -2.05 9.22 -1.95
CA ILE A 80 -1.37 8.54 -3.05
C ILE A 80 -2.16 7.28 -3.41
N ASP A 81 -2.55 7.17 -4.67
CA ASP A 81 -3.12 5.96 -5.25
C ASP A 81 -2.21 5.41 -6.36
N LEU A 82 -1.61 4.26 -6.09
CA LEU A 82 -0.73 3.51 -6.99
C LEU A 82 -1.31 2.13 -7.32
N SER A 83 -2.63 1.98 -7.24
CA SER A 83 -3.30 0.69 -7.41
C SER A 83 -3.15 0.14 -8.83
N GLY A 84 -3.04 -1.18 -8.98
CA GLY A 84 -2.96 -1.82 -10.29
C GLY A 84 -1.64 -1.57 -11.02
N ASN A 85 -0.54 -1.51 -10.27
CA ASN A 85 0.81 -1.38 -10.83
C ASN A 85 1.59 -2.69 -10.71
N LEU A 86 2.90 -2.66 -11.00
CA LEU A 86 3.80 -3.81 -10.91
C LEU A 86 4.79 -3.67 -9.75
N ILE A 87 4.45 -2.88 -8.71
CA ILE A 87 5.38 -2.49 -7.65
C ILE A 87 5.76 -3.72 -6.83
N ALA A 88 7.03 -4.09 -6.88
CA ALA A 88 7.60 -5.19 -6.11
C ALA A 88 8.58 -4.68 -5.03
N GLU A 89 9.17 -3.50 -5.25
CA GLU A 89 10.17 -2.91 -4.36
C GLU A 89 9.79 -1.49 -3.95
N ILE A 90 9.87 -1.22 -2.65
CA ILE A 90 9.75 0.14 -2.10
C ILE A 90 10.96 0.33 -1.19
N GLU A 91 11.72 1.39 -1.40
CA GLU A 91 12.85 1.75 -0.55
C GLU A 91 12.38 2.10 0.87
N ASP A 92 13.16 1.67 1.86
CA ASP A 92 12.89 2.00 3.26
C ASP A 92 12.97 3.53 3.41
N GLY A 93 11.84 4.13 3.78
CA GLY A 93 11.73 5.58 3.96
C GLY A 93 11.12 6.34 2.78
N ALA A 94 10.71 5.68 1.69
CA ALA A 94 10.17 6.38 0.52
C ALA A 94 8.94 7.26 0.82
N PHE A 95 8.14 6.87 1.82
CA PHE A 95 7.00 7.64 2.31
C PHE A 95 7.27 8.38 3.63
N SER A 96 8.47 8.27 4.20
CA SER A 96 8.78 8.80 5.53
C SER A 96 8.80 10.33 5.60
N LYS A 97 9.10 10.98 4.46
CA LYS A 97 9.14 12.44 4.32
C LYS A 97 7.79 13.06 3.93
N LEU A 98 6.70 12.30 4.05
CA LEU A 98 5.35 12.78 3.74
C LEU A 98 4.57 13.02 5.03
N PRO A 99 4.79 14.17 5.71
CA PRO A 99 4.26 14.43 7.04
C PRO A 99 2.74 14.59 7.06
N ASN A 100 2.10 14.75 5.91
CA ASN A 100 0.67 14.99 5.76
C ASN A 100 -0.06 13.86 5.04
N LEU A 101 0.63 12.75 4.73
CA LEU A 101 0.00 11.63 4.06
C LEU A 101 -1.02 10.95 4.99
N GLU A 102 -2.28 11.03 4.59
CA GLU A 102 -3.43 10.47 5.29
C GLU A 102 -3.90 9.17 4.64
N GLU A 103 -3.71 9.03 3.32
CA GLU A 103 -4.21 7.89 2.58
C GLU A 103 -3.19 7.35 1.59
N LEU A 104 -2.94 6.05 1.67
CA LEU A 104 -2.03 5.34 0.78
C LEU A 104 -2.68 4.04 0.31
N THR A 105 -2.84 3.90 -1.00
CA THR A 105 -3.21 2.61 -1.61
C THR A 105 -2.11 2.11 -2.54
N LEU A 106 -1.69 0.88 -2.25
CA LEU A 106 -0.75 0.04 -2.99
C LEU A 106 -1.46 -1.26 -3.40
N ALA A 107 -2.79 -1.24 -3.52
CA ALA A 107 -3.58 -2.41 -3.89
C ALA A 107 -3.17 -2.95 -5.27
N GLU A 108 -3.38 -4.24 -5.51
CA GLU A 108 -3.15 -4.86 -6.83
C GLU A 108 -1.72 -4.60 -7.35
N ASN A 109 -0.74 -4.97 -6.52
CA ASN A 109 0.69 -4.84 -6.83
C ASN A 109 1.39 -6.19 -6.57
N ARG A 110 2.73 -6.18 -6.46
CA ARG A 110 3.56 -7.40 -6.31
C ARG A 110 4.38 -7.36 -5.02
N LEU A 111 3.94 -6.61 -4.01
CA LEU A 111 4.68 -6.42 -2.77
C LEU A 111 4.79 -7.72 -1.99
N THR A 112 6.00 -8.02 -1.55
CA THR A 112 6.29 -9.14 -0.63
C THR A 112 6.61 -8.66 0.79
N LYS A 113 6.91 -7.36 0.95
CA LYS A 113 7.20 -6.69 2.22
C LYS A 113 6.57 -5.30 2.25
N LEU A 114 6.21 -4.82 3.44
CA LEU A 114 5.73 -3.46 3.64
C LEU A 114 6.90 -2.50 3.89
N PRO A 115 6.83 -1.26 3.34
CA PRO A 115 7.75 -0.19 3.70
C PRO A 115 7.42 0.37 5.09
N MET A 116 8.26 1.28 5.58
CA MET A 116 7.90 2.10 6.74
C MET A 116 6.78 3.07 6.37
N LEU A 117 5.66 2.97 7.07
CA LEU A 117 4.48 3.77 6.83
C LEU A 117 4.54 5.13 7.57
N PRO A 118 4.04 6.23 6.96
CA PRO A 118 4.01 7.53 7.61
C PRO A 118 3.01 7.57 8.77
N PRO A 119 3.34 8.26 9.89
CA PRO A 119 2.58 8.17 11.14
C PRO A 119 1.17 8.78 11.12
N LYS A 120 0.87 9.65 10.14
CA LYS A 120 -0.43 10.32 10.03
C LYS A 120 -1.46 9.57 9.18
N LEU A 121 -1.13 8.38 8.67
CA LEU A 121 -2.09 7.60 7.87
C LEU A 121 -3.38 7.33 8.64
N VAL A 122 -4.49 7.55 7.95
CA VAL A 122 -5.86 7.24 8.35
C VAL A 122 -6.34 5.98 7.62
N ALA A 123 -5.97 5.82 6.35
CA ALA A 123 -6.29 4.64 5.55
C ALA A 123 -5.05 4.07 4.84
N PHE A 124 -4.88 2.75 4.95
CA PHE A 124 -3.85 2.02 4.22
C PHE A 124 -4.46 0.80 3.55
N ASN A 125 -4.27 0.71 2.23
CA ASN A 125 -4.72 -0.41 1.43
C ASN A 125 -3.54 -1.08 0.70
N ALA A 126 -3.31 -2.36 0.99
CA ALA A 126 -2.38 -3.21 0.27
C ALA A 126 -3.03 -4.57 -0.07
N ASN A 127 -4.34 -4.55 -0.35
CA ASN A 127 -5.04 -5.72 -0.86
C ASN A 127 -4.41 -6.24 -2.16
N PHE A 128 -4.58 -7.52 -2.47
CA PHE A 128 -4.12 -8.13 -3.73
C PHE A 128 -2.63 -7.91 -3.97
N ASN A 129 -1.83 -8.28 -2.97
CA ASN A 129 -0.38 -8.31 -3.05
C ASN A 129 0.12 -9.73 -2.73
N ARG A 130 1.41 -9.88 -2.45
CA ARG A 130 2.06 -11.15 -2.09
C ARG A 130 2.70 -11.05 -0.70
N LEU A 131 2.10 -10.25 0.18
CA LEU A 131 2.64 -9.98 1.51
C LEU A 131 2.61 -11.25 2.34
N LYS A 132 3.77 -11.59 2.90
CA LYS A 132 3.91 -12.68 3.87
C LYS A 132 4.18 -12.08 5.25
N THR A 133 3.89 -12.81 6.31
CA THR A 133 4.04 -12.30 7.70
C THR A 133 5.46 -11.80 7.98
N GLN A 134 6.50 -12.46 7.47
CA GLN A 134 7.91 -12.00 7.58
C GLN A 134 8.20 -10.68 6.86
N GLY A 135 7.37 -10.31 5.88
CA GLY A 135 7.44 -9.04 5.17
C GLY A 135 6.75 -7.89 5.91
N VAL A 136 6.03 -8.19 7.00
CA VAL A 136 5.36 -7.21 7.85
C VAL A 136 6.07 -7.17 9.21
N LYS A 137 6.86 -6.12 9.45
CA LYS A 137 7.56 -5.95 10.73
C LYS A 137 6.54 -5.94 11.87
N ALA A 138 6.88 -6.57 13.01
CA ALA A 138 5.97 -6.67 14.16
C ALA A 138 5.45 -5.32 14.66
N ASN A 139 6.23 -4.25 14.48
CA ASN A 139 5.89 -2.88 14.86
C ASN A 139 5.42 -1.99 13.69
N ALA A 140 5.13 -2.56 12.51
CA ALA A 140 4.82 -1.81 11.28
C ALA A 140 3.68 -0.79 11.48
N PHE A 141 2.67 -1.14 12.28
CA PHE A 141 1.50 -0.28 12.53
C PHE A 141 1.50 0.38 13.92
N LYS A 142 2.48 0.07 14.78
CA LYS A 142 2.50 0.49 16.21
C LYS A 142 2.42 2.00 16.41
N LYS A 143 3.02 2.78 15.49
CA LYS A 143 3.06 4.26 15.57
C LYS A 143 1.89 4.94 14.86
N LEU A 144 1.01 4.19 14.18
CA LEU A 144 -0.06 4.74 13.36
C LEU A 144 -1.31 4.99 14.21
N THR A 145 -1.25 6.00 15.08
CA THR A 145 -2.31 6.29 16.07
C THR A 145 -3.60 6.85 15.48
N ARG A 146 -3.60 7.18 14.18
CA ARG A 146 -4.76 7.67 13.43
C ARG A 146 -5.32 6.65 12.44
N LEU A 147 -4.68 5.49 12.30
CA LEU A 147 -5.07 4.51 11.30
C LEU A 147 -6.41 3.91 11.68
N ALA A 148 -7.44 4.18 10.88
CA ALA A 148 -8.80 3.71 11.06
C ALA A 148 -9.14 2.57 10.10
N TYR A 149 -8.54 2.56 8.90
CA TYR A 149 -8.85 1.58 7.85
C TYR A 149 -7.59 0.85 7.40
N LEU A 150 -7.57 -0.46 7.57
CA LEU A 150 -6.45 -1.32 7.16
C LEU A 150 -6.94 -2.48 6.29
N TYR A 151 -6.49 -2.49 5.04
CA TYR A 151 -6.86 -3.52 4.06
C TYR A 151 -5.62 -4.32 3.64
N LEU A 152 -5.58 -5.59 4.03
CA LEU A 152 -4.50 -6.55 3.75
C LEU A 152 -5.06 -7.89 3.21
N GLY A 153 -6.28 -7.89 2.70
CA GLY A 153 -6.92 -9.06 2.10
C GLY A 153 -6.27 -9.50 0.78
N ASN A 154 -6.48 -10.75 0.38
CA ASN A 154 -5.85 -11.36 -0.80
C ASN A 154 -4.32 -11.19 -0.77
N ASN A 155 -3.71 -11.74 0.28
CA ASN A 155 -2.25 -11.78 0.48
C ASN A 155 -1.85 -13.19 0.94
N GLU A 156 -0.63 -13.35 1.45
CA GLU A 156 -0.10 -14.63 1.92
C GLU A 156 0.28 -14.60 3.41
N LEU A 157 -0.42 -13.78 4.22
CA LEU A 157 -0.17 -13.66 5.65
C LEU A 157 -0.54 -14.97 6.36
N THR A 158 0.33 -15.45 7.24
CA THR A 158 0.09 -16.66 8.06
C THR A 158 -0.32 -16.33 9.49
N ALA A 159 -0.19 -15.06 9.89
CA ALA A 159 -0.61 -14.54 11.19
C ALA A 159 -1.12 -13.10 11.05
N VAL A 160 -2.00 -12.70 11.97
CA VAL A 160 -2.48 -11.32 12.08
C VAL A 160 -1.33 -10.42 12.58
N PRO A 161 -1.00 -9.30 11.90
CA PRO A 161 0.00 -8.36 12.39
C PRO A 161 -0.50 -7.61 13.63
N HIS A 162 0.40 -7.03 14.43
CA HIS A 162 -0.01 -6.22 15.58
C HIS A 162 -0.81 -4.99 15.12
N LEU A 163 -2.07 -4.94 15.56
CA LEU A 163 -3.05 -3.95 15.13
C LEU A 163 -3.07 -2.74 16.09
N PRO A 164 -3.06 -1.49 15.61
CA PRO A 164 -3.18 -0.32 16.46
C PRO A 164 -4.61 -0.13 16.98
N GLU A 165 -4.74 0.44 18.18
CA GLU A 165 -6.00 0.65 18.89
C GLU A 165 -7.01 1.52 18.13
N SER A 166 -6.51 2.39 17.24
CA SER A 166 -7.31 3.33 16.45
C SER A 166 -8.15 2.68 15.35
N LEU A 167 -7.94 1.40 15.03
CA LEU A 167 -8.61 0.75 13.90
C LEU A 167 -10.11 0.64 14.09
N HIS A 168 -10.83 0.96 13.01
CA HIS A 168 -12.26 0.78 12.86
C HIS A 168 -12.57 -0.46 12.00
N VAL A 169 -11.85 -0.58 10.89
CA VAL A 169 -12.02 -1.63 9.88
C VAL A 169 -10.69 -2.32 9.64
N VAL A 170 -10.69 -3.64 9.71
CA VAL A 170 -9.55 -4.47 9.33
C VAL A 170 -9.98 -5.62 8.43
N HIS A 171 -9.43 -5.63 7.22
CA HIS A 171 -9.68 -6.69 6.24
C HIS A 171 -8.45 -7.56 6.07
N LEU A 172 -8.58 -8.83 6.45
CA LEU A 172 -7.54 -9.86 6.38
C LEU A 172 -8.04 -11.09 5.61
N HIS A 173 -9.15 -10.97 4.88
CA HIS A 173 -9.76 -12.07 4.14
C HIS A 173 -8.83 -12.62 3.04
N ASN A 174 -9.03 -13.87 2.65
CA ASN A 174 -8.23 -14.56 1.62
C ASN A 174 -6.71 -14.47 1.88
N ASN A 175 -6.31 -14.88 3.08
CA ASN A 175 -4.91 -15.03 3.47
C ASN A 175 -4.65 -16.51 3.87
N LYS A 176 -3.53 -16.78 4.53
CA LYS A 176 -3.14 -18.11 5.03
C LYS A 176 -3.12 -18.15 6.57
N ILE A 177 -3.91 -17.28 7.22
CA ILE A 177 -3.92 -17.16 8.69
C ILE A 177 -4.56 -18.42 9.27
N SER A 178 -3.80 -19.19 10.04
CA SER A 178 -4.27 -20.44 10.64
C SER A 178 -4.46 -20.37 12.14
N THR A 179 -3.87 -19.38 12.80
CA THR A 179 -3.90 -19.24 14.26
C THR A 179 -4.06 -17.78 14.67
N ILE A 180 -4.73 -17.59 15.82
CA ILE A 180 -4.80 -16.33 16.55
C ILE A 180 -4.68 -16.62 18.06
N THR A 181 -4.42 -15.57 18.84
CA THR A 181 -4.35 -15.61 20.29
C THR A 181 -5.45 -14.73 20.91
N ASP A 182 -5.72 -14.90 22.20
CA ASP A 182 -6.67 -14.07 22.95
C ASP A 182 -6.29 -12.57 22.90
N GLU A 183 -5.02 -12.27 22.67
CA GLU A 183 -4.47 -10.91 22.58
C GLU A 183 -4.46 -10.32 21.16
N THR A 184 -4.90 -11.10 20.15
CA THR A 184 -4.79 -10.66 18.75
C THR A 184 -5.66 -9.43 18.46
N PHE A 185 -6.88 -9.39 18.99
CA PHE A 185 -7.78 -8.24 18.86
C PHE A 185 -8.08 -7.56 20.20
N CYS A 186 -7.97 -8.30 21.31
CA CYS A 186 -8.26 -7.84 22.66
C CYS A 186 -6.98 -7.60 23.46
N LYS A 187 -7.04 -6.78 24.51
CA LYS A 187 -5.96 -6.71 25.50
C LYS A 187 -6.15 -7.86 26.50
N GLY A 188 -5.23 -8.82 26.51
CA GLY A 188 -5.25 -9.92 27.45
C GLY A 188 -5.37 -9.44 28.91
N ASN A 189 -5.95 -10.27 29.77
CA ASN A 189 -6.10 -10.06 31.21
C ASN A 189 -7.16 -9.06 31.72
N THR A 190 -8.05 -8.52 30.89
CA THR A 190 -9.13 -7.64 31.39
C THR A 190 -10.49 -7.96 30.80
N SER A 191 -11.41 -8.47 31.62
CA SER A 191 -12.83 -8.70 31.27
C SER A 191 -13.61 -7.40 30.97
N HIS A 192 -13.02 -6.25 31.29
CA HIS A 192 -13.61 -4.92 31.10
C HIS A 192 -13.15 -4.20 29.83
N TYR A 193 -12.17 -4.75 29.11
CA TYR A 193 -11.68 -4.10 27.90
C TYR A 193 -12.65 -4.31 26.74
N ILE A 194 -13.22 -3.21 26.24
CA ILE A 194 -14.05 -3.18 25.05
C ILE A 194 -13.34 -2.33 24.00
N ARG A 195 -13.12 -2.91 22.82
CA ARG A 195 -12.54 -2.23 21.67
C ARG A 195 -13.65 -1.64 20.80
N ALA A 196 -14.33 -0.63 21.33
CA ALA A 196 -15.50 -0.02 20.70
C ALA A 196 -15.22 0.64 19.34
N SER A 197 -13.97 1.02 19.08
CA SER A 197 -13.56 1.61 17.80
C SER A 197 -13.70 0.62 16.64
N MET A 198 -13.45 -0.67 16.87
CA MET A 198 -13.38 -1.71 15.85
C MET A 198 -14.75 -2.36 15.63
N TYR A 199 -15.38 -2.04 14.50
CA TYR A 199 -16.71 -2.55 14.15
C TYR A 199 -16.70 -3.54 12.98
N GLU A 200 -15.62 -3.61 12.20
CA GLU A 200 -15.54 -4.55 11.07
C GLU A 200 -14.20 -5.29 11.03
N VAL A 201 -14.28 -6.62 11.13
CA VAL A 201 -13.15 -7.55 11.02
C VAL A 201 -13.50 -8.61 9.99
N ARG A 202 -12.74 -8.69 8.90
CA ARG A 202 -12.91 -9.74 7.88
C ARG A 202 -11.76 -10.74 7.91
N LEU A 203 -12.06 -12.00 8.19
CA LEU A 203 -11.14 -13.13 8.24
C LEU A 203 -11.57 -14.29 7.32
N ASP A 204 -12.64 -14.11 6.54
CA ASP A 204 -13.13 -15.09 5.56
C ASP A 204 -12.04 -15.52 4.55
N GLY A 205 -12.10 -16.77 4.07
CA GLY A 205 -11.08 -17.29 3.15
C GLY A 205 -9.70 -17.57 3.76
N ASN A 206 -9.59 -17.58 5.10
CA ASN A 206 -8.43 -18.11 5.83
C ASN A 206 -8.69 -19.53 6.33
N PRO A 207 -7.65 -20.36 6.55
CA PRO A 207 -7.81 -21.69 7.18
C PRO A 207 -8.19 -21.65 8.67
N LEU A 208 -8.29 -20.46 9.27
CA LEU A 208 -8.68 -20.25 10.66
C LEU A 208 -10.16 -20.57 10.92
N LYS A 209 -10.43 -21.42 11.90
CA LYS A 209 -11.78 -21.68 12.42
C LYS A 209 -12.07 -20.79 13.62
N LEU A 210 -12.92 -19.77 13.42
CA LEU A 210 -13.18 -18.74 14.43
C LEU A 210 -13.83 -19.27 15.72
N SER A 211 -14.63 -20.34 15.63
CA SER A 211 -15.27 -20.96 16.80
C SER A 211 -14.29 -21.62 17.79
N GLN A 212 -13.05 -21.88 17.37
CA GLN A 212 -12.00 -22.40 18.26
C GLN A 212 -11.32 -21.30 19.09
N HIS A 213 -11.60 -20.02 18.82
CA HIS A 213 -10.95 -18.87 19.45
C HIS A 213 -11.96 -17.82 19.97
N PRO A 214 -12.98 -18.20 20.77
CA PRO A 214 -14.01 -17.26 21.21
C PRO A 214 -13.45 -16.09 22.02
N ASN A 215 -12.44 -16.33 22.86
CA ASN A 215 -11.81 -15.32 23.73
C ASN A 215 -11.13 -14.20 22.94
N SER A 216 -10.65 -14.47 21.73
CA SER A 216 -10.00 -13.47 20.88
C SER A 216 -10.95 -12.35 20.42
N PHE A 217 -12.26 -12.51 20.59
CA PHE A 217 -13.27 -11.60 20.04
C PHE A 217 -14.19 -10.97 21.09
N ILE A 218 -14.06 -11.32 22.37
CA ILE A 218 -14.99 -10.89 23.44
C ILE A 218 -15.04 -9.37 23.65
N CYS A 219 -13.97 -8.66 23.29
CA CYS A 219 -13.91 -7.20 23.40
C CYS A 219 -14.54 -6.47 22.22
N LEU A 220 -14.91 -7.18 21.14
CA LEU A 220 -15.45 -6.59 19.91
C LEU A 220 -16.97 -6.41 20.03
N GLN A 221 -17.50 -5.35 19.43
CA GLN A 221 -18.95 -5.10 19.39
C GLN A 221 -19.67 -5.91 18.32
N SER A 222 -18.93 -6.48 17.37
CA SER A 222 -19.46 -7.30 16.29
C SER A 222 -18.55 -8.49 16.06
N LEU A 223 -19.15 -9.64 15.75
CA LEU A 223 -18.40 -10.84 15.41
C LEU A 223 -17.69 -10.65 14.06
N PRO A 224 -16.44 -11.14 13.91
CA PRO A 224 -15.76 -11.13 12.63
C PRO A 224 -16.50 -11.90 11.53
N VAL A 225 -16.37 -11.46 10.29
CA VAL A 225 -16.80 -12.24 9.13
C VAL A 225 -15.79 -13.35 8.89
N GLY A 226 -16.22 -14.62 8.90
CA GLY A 226 -15.36 -15.76 8.65
C GLY A 226 -16.01 -17.10 8.94
N TRP A 227 -15.18 -18.15 9.06
CA TRP A 227 -15.65 -19.52 9.17
C TRP A 227 -15.83 -19.96 10.63
N TYR A 228 -17.06 -20.34 10.99
CA TYR A 228 -17.42 -20.76 12.35
C TYR A 228 -17.71 -22.26 12.49
N LYS A 229 -18.01 -22.97 11.38
CA LYS A 229 -18.56 -24.35 11.40
C LYS A 229 -17.65 -25.39 10.80
#